data_AF-A0A4S4K745-F1
#
_entry.id   AF-A0A4S4K745-F1
#
_cell.length_a   1.000
_cell.length_b   1.000
_cell.length_c   1.000
_cell.angle_alpha   90.00
_cell.angle_beta   90.00
_cell.angle_gamma   90.00
#
_symmetry.space_group_name_H-M   'P 1'
#
loop_
_entity.id
_entity.type
_entity.pdbx_description
1 polymer ?
#
loop_
_entity_poly.entity_id
_entity_poly.type
_entity_poly.pdbx_seq_one_letter_code
_entity_poly.pdbx_strand_id
1 'polypeptide(L)'
;MLDYRLGLRGGAGAGAGVDGMQRRPMPVGMKGWANLIEERIERARREGHFKTLRGRGKPLVRETAESNPFIAREEFLMNRIVQKNNAAPPWVELQTELEAAVSSFRAVLQESWTRRAIRMLTLNRRATSLRTLTVADAGALRDPEWEAREASYQDAAIAEVNSLVRRYNGVAPYAVRRPLHLRDKELERAYRESAEKIVKGVQERLRDGALDTGLAAGGYGDEESTAGAGTRHGGSEDKLKGRIGLWDVVRGWFSGSRT
;
A
#
# COMPACT_ATOMS: atom_id res chain seq x y z
N MET A 1 72.32 21.92 -23.25
CA MET A 1 70.92 21.46 -23.36
C MET A 1 70.98 19.97 -23.64
N LEU A 2 70.52 19.15 -22.70
CA LEU A 2 70.58 17.69 -22.73
C LEU A 2 69.39 17.11 -23.51
N ASP A 3 69.68 16.22 -24.45
CA ASP A 3 68.76 15.15 -24.87
C ASP A 3 68.80 14.00 -23.86
N TYR A 4 67.67 13.31 -23.59
CA TYR A 4 67.58 11.85 -23.32
C TYR A 4 66.12 11.37 -23.09
N ARG A 5 65.68 10.45 -23.96
CA ARG A 5 64.93 9.18 -23.75
C ARG A 5 64.09 8.95 -22.48
N LEU A 6 62.82 8.53 -22.65
CA LEU A 6 62.12 7.41 -21.96
C LEU A 6 60.65 7.33 -22.49
N GLY A 7 60.04 6.22 -22.91
CA GLY A 7 60.41 4.83 -23.06
C GLY A 7 59.33 4.09 -23.87
N LEU A 8 59.75 3.29 -24.85
CA LEU A 8 58.96 2.23 -25.49
C LEU A 8 59.08 0.94 -24.67
N ARG A 9 58.12 0.02 -24.88
CA ARG A 9 58.16 -1.47 -24.69
C ARG A 9 57.38 -1.96 -23.47
N GLY A 10 56.59 -3.04 -23.52
CA GLY A 10 56.26 -4.07 -24.52
C GLY A 10 55.07 -4.89 -23.98
N GLY A 11 54.53 -5.93 -24.62
CA GLY A 11 54.98 -6.71 -25.75
C GLY A 11 53.90 -7.70 -26.20
N ALA A 12 54.20 -8.41 -27.29
CA ALA A 12 53.41 -9.51 -27.82
C ALA A 12 53.56 -10.78 -26.95
N GLY A 13 52.46 -11.52 -26.78
CA GLY A 13 52.45 -12.85 -26.15
C GLY A 13 51.04 -13.45 -26.16
N ALA A 14 50.89 -14.58 -26.85
CA ALA A 14 49.67 -15.38 -26.92
C ALA A 14 49.23 -15.92 -25.55
N GLY A 15 47.92 -15.93 -25.29
CA GLY A 15 47.31 -16.55 -24.12
C GLY A 15 45.80 -16.66 -24.32
N ALA A 16 45.31 -17.89 -24.40
CA ALA A 16 43.89 -18.24 -24.50
C ALA A 16 43.15 -17.99 -23.16
N GLY A 17 41.86 -17.66 -23.25
CA GLY A 17 40.96 -17.41 -22.12
C GLY A 17 41.19 -16.02 -21.51
N VAL A 18 40.19 -15.17 -21.28
CA VAL A 18 38.78 -15.37 -20.96
C VAL A 18 38.09 -14.09 -21.42
N ASP A 19 36.88 -14.23 -21.94
CA ASP A 19 36.07 -13.18 -22.57
C ASP A 19 35.72 -12.03 -21.60
N GLY A 20 36.68 -11.14 -21.39
CA GLY A 20 36.53 -9.92 -20.61
C GLY A 20 35.89 -8.86 -21.47
N MET A 21 34.59 -8.65 -21.26
CA MET A 21 33.75 -7.60 -21.83
C MET A 21 34.46 -6.23 -21.82
N GLN A 22 35.19 -5.93 -22.89
CA GLN A 22 35.76 -4.61 -23.14
C GLN A 22 34.59 -3.66 -23.35
N ARG A 23 34.27 -2.87 -22.32
CA ARG A 23 33.32 -1.76 -22.42
C ARG A 23 33.91 -0.72 -23.36
N ARG A 24 33.63 -0.88 -24.66
CA ARG A 24 33.94 0.15 -25.67
C ARG A 24 33.23 1.45 -25.28
N PRO A 25 33.91 2.61 -25.42
CA PRO A 25 33.30 3.90 -25.12
C PRO A 25 32.08 4.13 -26.01
N MET A 26 30.99 4.62 -25.41
CA MET A 26 29.73 4.86 -26.11
C MET A 26 29.91 6.01 -27.13
N PRO A 27 29.42 5.86 -28.38
CA PRO A 27 29.58 6.87 -29.40
C PRO A 27 28.77 8.12 -29.08
N VAL A 28 29.41 9.29 -29.16
CA VAL A 28 28.76 10.61 -29.04
C VAL A 28 28.48 11.17 -30.44
N GLY A 29 27.29 10.89 -30.97
CA GLY A 29 26.78 11.47 -32.23
C GLY A 29 26.00 10.48 -33.11
N MET A 30 25.04 10.99 -33.88
CA MET A 30 24.10 10.20 -34.71
C MET A 30 24.80 9.23 -35.68
N LYS A 31 25.91 9.68 -36.31
CA LYS A 31 26.73 8.87 -37.22
C LYS A 31 27.50 7.75 -36.50
N GLY A 32 27.96 8.02 -35.28
CA GLY A 32 28.63 7.01 -34.45
C GLY A 32 27.67 5.92 -33.98
N TRP A 33 26.43 6.28 -33.64
CA TRP A 33 25.36 5.32 -33.36
C TRP A 33 25.02 4.46 -34.58
N ALA A 34 24.89 5.05 -35.77
CA ALA A 34 24.62 4.30 -37.00
C ALA A 34 25.71 3.25 -37.29
N ASN A 35 27.00 3.63 -37.20
CA ASN A 35 28.11 2.70 -37.42
C ASN A 35 28.15 1.58 -36.36
N LEU A 36 27.87 1.91 -35.09
CA LEU A 36 27.81 0.92 -34.00
C LEU A 36 26.65 -0.06 -34.19
N ILE A 37 25.50 0.44 -34.64
CA ILE A 37 24.33 -0.38 -34.96
C ILE A 37 24.66 -1.32 -36.11
N GLU A 38 25.27 -0.81 -37.20
CA GLU A 38 25.67 -1.64 -38.35
C GLU A 38 26.66 -2.74 -37.96
N GLU A 39 27.72 -2.42 -37.21
CA GLU A 39 28.70 -3.40 -36.73
C GLU A 39 28.03 -4.48 -35.87
N ARG A 40 27.04 -4.10 -35.06
CA ARG A 40 26.30 -5.03 -34.20
C ARG A 40 25.33 -5.90 -34.99
N ILE A 41 24.69 -5.37 -36.03
CA ILE A 41 23.86 -6.14 -36.96
C ILE A 41 24.73 -7.17 -37.69
N GLU A 42 25.90 -6.77 -38.17
CA GLU A 42 26.79 -7.66 -38.92
C GLU A 42 27.38 -8.77 -38.03
N ARG A 43 27.75 -8.44 -36.79
CA ARG A 43 28.17 -9.43 -35.79
C ARG A 43 27.05 -10.45 -35.50
N ALA A 44 25.82 -9.97 -35.26
CA ALA A 44 24.67 -10.83 -35.04
C ALA A 44 24.30 -11.69 -36.26
N ARG A 45 24.60 -11.24 -37.49
CA ARG A 45 24.50 -12.05 -38.72
C ARG A 45 25.54 -13.15 -38.76
N ARG A 46 26.81 -12.85 -38.44
CA ARG A 46 27.91 -13.83 -38.35
C ARG A 46 27.65 -14.91 -37.32
N GLU A 47 27.17 -14.52 -36.14
CA GLU A 47 26.81 -15.43 -35.04
C GLU A 47 25.53 -16.23 -35.32
N GLY A 48 24.82 -15.92 -36.41
CA GLY A 48 23.61 -16.64 -36.80
C GLY A 48 22.40 -16.37 -35.90
N HIS A 49 22.42 -15.32 -35.08
CA HIS A 49 21.29 -14.96 -34.20
C HIS A 49 19.99 -14.72 -34.97
N PHE A 50 20.07 -14.25 -36.23
CA PHE A 50 18.90 -14.09 -37.11
C PHE A 50 18.31 -15.42 -37.62
N LYS A 51 19.03 -16.54 -37.51
CA LYS A 51 18.52 -17.88 -37.85
C LYS A 51 17.63 -18.42 -36.71
N THR A 52 17.93 -18.06 -35.47
CA THR A 52 17.22 -18.48 -34.24
C THR A 52 16.24 -17.41 -33.75
N LEU A 53 15.48 -16.79 -34.67
CA LEU A 53 14.43 -15.86 -34.28
C LEU A 53 13.18 -16.65 -33.87
N ARG A 54 12.62 -16.33 -32.70
CA ARG A 54 11.31 -16.82 -32.29
C ARG A 54 10.29 -16.39 -33.34
N GLY A 55 9.64 -17.36 -34.00
CA GLY A 55 8.62 -17.10 -35.03
C GLY A 55 9.14 -16.97 -36.46
N ARG A 56 10.39 -17.33 -36.77
CA ARG A 56 10.90 -17.34 -38.15
C ARG A 56 10.01 -18.20 -39.07
N GLY A 57 9.54 -17.61 -40.17
CA GLY A 57 8.67 -18.28 -41.15
C GLY A 57 7.23 -18.52 -40.71
N LYS A 58 6.88 -18.20 -39.44
CA LYS A 58 5.49 -18.26 -38.97
C LYS A 58 4.80 -16.93 -39.32
N PRO A 59 3.51 -16.94 -39.70
CA PRO A 59 2.77 -15.71 -39.89
C PRO A 59 2.78 -14.89 -38.59
N LEU A 60 2.80 -13.56 -38.72
CA LEU A 60 2.66 -12.67 -37.58
C LEU A 60 1.38 -13.06 -36.83
N VAL A 61 1.48 -13.25 -35.51
CA VAL A 61 0.30 -13.51 -34.68
C VAL A 61 -0.51 -12.22 -34.63
N ARG A 62 -1.54 -12.17 -35.47
CA ARG A 62 -2.58 -11.14 -35.41
C ARG A 62 -3.51 -11.54 -34.29
N GLU A 63 -3.68 -10.65 -33.33
CA GLU A 63 -4.70 -10.84 -32.30
C GLU A 63 -6.06 -10.83 -33.01
N THR A 64 -6.97 -11.73 -32.64
CA THR A 64 -8.32 -11.80 -33.22
C THR A 64 -9.06 -10.46 -33.13
N ALA A 65 -8.76 -9.66 -32.11
CA ALA A 65 -9.26 -8.30 -31.94
C ALA A 65 -8.81 -7.32 -33.04
N GLU A 66 -7.70 -7.58 -33.75
CA GLU A 66 -7.23 -6.76 -34.89
C GLU A 66 -8.15 -6.92 -36.11
N SER A 67 -8.91 -8.02 -36.17
CA SER A 67 -9.89 -8.29 -37.24
C SER A 67 -11.30 -7.85 -36.88
N ASN A 68 -11.52 -7.23 -35.71
CA ASN A 68 -12.84 -6.78 -35.29
C ASN A 68 -13.26 -5.51 -36.07
N PRO A 69 -14.34 -5.55 -36.89
CA PRO A 69 -14.80 -4.39 -37.66
C PRO A 69 -15.34 -3.25 -36.79
N PHE A 70 -15.67 -3.52 -35.52
CA PHE A 70 -16.28 -2.57 -34.60
C PHE A 70 -15.27 -1.81 -33.73
N ILE A 71 -13.97 -2.07 -33.89
CA ILE A 71 -12.90 -1.36 -33.16
C ILE A 71 -12.02 -0.68 -34.20
N ALA A 72 -11.87 0.64 -34.10
CA ALA A 72 -10.97 1.35 -35.00
C ALA A 72 -9.52 0.87 -34.78
N ARG A 73 -8.69 0.92 -35.84
CA ARG A 73 -7.29 0.49 -35.75
C ARG A 73 -6.53 1.22 -34.64
N GLU A 74 -6.83 2.49 -34.44
CA GLU A 74 -6.27 3.34 -33.40
C GLU A 74 -6.65 2.85 -32.00
N GLU A 75 -7.93 2.55 -31.76
CA GLU A 75 -8.43 2.01 -30.48
C GLU A 75 -7.83 0.63 -30.18
N PHE A 76 -7.71 -0.22 -31.19
CA PHE A 76 -7.04 -1.51 -31.07
C PHE A 76 -5.57 -1.34 -30.63
N LEU A 77 -4.83 -0.43 -31.29
CA LEU A 77 -3.44 -0.16 -30.94
C LEU A 77 -3.30 0.42 -29.54
N MET A 78 -4.18 1.34 -29.14
CA MET A 78 -4.20 1.88 -27.77
C MET A 78 -4.46 0.79 -26.74
N ASN A 79 -5.51 -0.03 -26.92
CA ASN A 79 -5.82 -1.15 -26.02
C ASN A 79 -4.64 -2.14 -25.93
N ARG A 80 -3.96 -2.40 -27.05
CA ARG A 80 -2.78 -3.27 -27.09
C ARG A 80 -1.60 -2.70 -26.33
N ILE A 81 -1.35 -1.39 -26.42
CA ILE A 81 -0.29 -0.71 -25.66
C ILE A 81 -0.60 -0.76 -24.17
N VAL A 82 -1.84 -0.49 -23.78
CA VAL A 82 -2.31 -0.56 -22.37
C VAL A 82 -2.12 -1.97 -21.81
N GLN A 83 -2.55 -3.00 -22.54
CA GLN A 83 -2.38 -4.41 -22.15
C GLN A 83 -0.90 -4.81 -22.09
N LYS A 84 -0.08 -4.43 -23.07
CA LYS A 84 1.36 -4.76 -23.09
C LYS A 84 2.14 -4.10 -21.97
N ASN A 85 1.73 -2.89 -21.56
CA ASN A 85 2.37 -2.17 -20.47
C ASN A 85 1.78 -2.54 -19.10
N ASN A 86 0.80 -3.47 -19.03
CA ASN A 86 0.01 -3.77 -17.83
C ASN A 86 -0.51 -2.50 -17.12
N ALA A 87 -0.80 -1.45 -17.89
CA ALA A 87 -1.27 -0.20 -17.33
C ALA A 87 -2.74 -0.35 -16.94
N ALA A 88 -3.05 -0.19 -15.66
CA ALA A 88 -4.43 -0.19 -15.22
C ALA A 88 -5.11 1.12 -15.62
N PRO A 89 -6.39 1.11 -16.00
CA PRO A 89 -7.15 2.34 -16.13
C PRO A 89 -7.04 3.18 -14.85
N PRO A 90 -6.99 4.53 -14.93
CA PRO A 90 -6.77 5.39 -13.76
C PRO A 90 -7.78 5.16 -12.61
N TRP A 91 -9.02 4.80 -12.94
CA TRP A 91 -10.04 4.51 -11.93
C TRP A 91 -9.78 3.20 -11.17
N VAL A 92 -9.08 2.23 -11.76
CA VAL A 92 -8.73 0.96 -11.09
C VAL A 92 -7.64 1.20 -10.05
N GLU A 93 -6.68 2.08 -10.31
CA GLU A 93 -5.67 2.48 -9.31
C GLU A 93 -6.32 3.18 -8.11
N LEU A 94 -7.25 4.11 -8.37
CA LEU A 94 -8.02 4.75 -7.30
C LEU A 94 -8.95 3.78 -6.58
N GLN A 95 -9.42 2.73 -7.26
CA GLN A 95 -10.22 1.69 -6.63
C GLN A 95 -9.41 0.91 -5.60
N THR A 96 -8.20 0.49 -5.93
CA THR A 96 -7.36 -0.26 -4.99
C THR A 96 -6.94 0.59 -3.80
N GLU A 97 -6.65 1.88 -4.02
CA GLU A 97 -6.41 2.85 -2.94
C GLU A 97 -7.64 3.00 -2.03
N LEU A 98 -8.83 3.16 -2.61
CA LEU A 98 -10.08 3.26 -1.86
C LEU A 98 -10.37 1.99 -1.05
N GLU A 99 -10.20 0.82 -1.65
CA GLU A 99 -10.41 -0.47 -0.98
C GLU A 99 -9.41 -0.67 0.16
N ALA A 100 -8.15 -0.27 -0.03
CA ALA A 100 -7.15 -0.30 1.02
C ALA A 100 -7.54 0.62 2.19
N ALA A 101 -7.92 1.87 1.92
CA ALA A 101 -8.33 2.83 2.95
C ALA A 101 -9.59 2.39 3.72
N VAL A 102 -10.59 1.85 3.01
CA VAL A 102 -11.82 1.32 3.62
C VAL A 102 -11.52 0.10 4.49
N SER A 103 -10.67 -0.81 4.03
CA SER A 103 -10.31 -2.02 4.79
C SER A 103 -9.52 -1.69 6.05
N SER A 104 -8.57 -0.76 5.99
CA SER A 104 -7.81 -0.32 7.16
C SER A 104 -8.68 0.40 8.19
N PHE A 105 -9.56 1.31 7.75
CA PHE A 105 -10.51 2.00 8.63
C PHE A 105 -11.41 1.00 9.37
N ARG A 106 -11.97 0.02 8.64
CA ARG A 106 -12.84 -1.01 9.21
C ARG A 106 -12.10 -1.92 10.19
N ALA A 107 -10.85 -2.26 9.91
CA ALA A 107 -10.03 -3.05 10.83
C ALA A 107 -9.82 -2.30 12.15
N VAL A 108 -9.41 -1.03 12.11
CA VAL A 108 -9.21 -0.21 13.31
C VAL A 108 -10.50 -0.06 14.11
N LEU A 109 -11.62 0.22 13.43
CA LEU A 109 -12.94 0.35 14.08
C LEU A 109 -13.38 -0.95 14.76
N GLN A 110 -13.15 -2.09 14.11
CA GLN A 110 -13.49 -3.40 14.68
C GLN A 110 -12.58 -3.74 15.87
N GLU A 111 -11.29 -3.47 15.79
CA GLU A 111 -10.33 -3.73 16.87
C GLU A 111 -10.57 -2.85 18.10
N SER A 112 -10.84 -1.57 17.90
CA SER A 112 -11.13 -0.64 19.00
C SER A 112 -12.42 -1.04 19.72
N TRP A 113 -13.48 -1.37 18.97
CA TRP A 113 -14.74 -1.82 19.55
C TRP A 113 -14.63 -3.18 20.23
N THR A 114 -14.00 -4.19 19.59
CA THR A 114 -13.83 -5.52 20.21
C THR A 114 -13.06 -5.42 21.53
N ARG A 115 -11.99 -4.62 21.60
CA ARG A 115 -11.23 -4.40 22.84
C ARG A 115 -12.10 -3.76 23.93
N ARG A 116 -12.85 -2.71 23.60
CA ARG A 116 -13.74 -2.02 24.54
C ARG A 116 -14.87 -2.94 25.02
N ALA A 117 -15.53 -3.64 24.10
CA ALA A 117 -16.63 -4.54 24.39
C ALA A 117 -16.21 -5.68 25.32
N ILE A 118 -15.09 -6.35 25.03
CA ILE A 118 -14.62 -7.43 25.92
C ILE A 118 -14.27 -6.86 27.30
N ARG A 119 -13.57 -5.71 27.37
CA ARG A 119 -13.27 -5.05 28.67
C ARG A 119 -14.55 -4.73 29.45
N MET A 120 -15.55 -4.15 28.78
CA MET A 120 -16.83 -3.81 29.40
C MET A 120 -17.56 -5.05 29.94
N LEU A 121 -17.63 -6.13 29.14
CA LEU A 121 -18.25 -7.38 29.53
C LEU A 121 -17.55 -8.02 30.72
N THR A 122 -16.21 -7.99 30.74
CA THR A 122 -15.43 -8.57 31.85
C THR A 122 -15.52 -7.76 33.14
N LEU A 123 -15.69 -6.44 33.07
CA LEU A 123 -15.78 -5.57 34.25
C LEU A 123 -17.18 -5.51 34.86
N ASN A 124 -18.23 -5.55 34.03
CA ASN A 124 -19.60 -5.28 34.47
C ASN A 124 -20.46 -6.54 34.65
N ARG A 125 -20.13 -7.68 34.00
CA ARG A 125 -20.93 -8.91 34.08
C ARG A 125 -20.27 -9.98 34.94
N ARG A 126 -21.09 -10.69 35.71
CA ARG A 126 -20.68 -11.89 36.47
C ARG A 126 -20.30 -13.03 35.52
N ALA A 127 -19.30 -13.83 35.91
CA ALA A 127 -18.76 -14.93 35.10
C ALA A 127 -19.83 -15.95 34.63
N THR A 128 -20.88 -16.18 35.40
CA THR A 128 -21.99 -17.08 35.05
C THR A 128 -22.78 -16.59 33.83
N SER A 129 -23.01 -15.28 33.73
CA SER A 129 -23.70 -14.64 32.59
C SER A 129 -22.85 -14.64 31.32
N LEU A 130 -21.51 -14.64 31.46
CA LEU A 130 -20.61 -14.65 30.33
C LEU A 130 -20.55 -16.02 29.63
N ARG A 131 -20.85 -17.11 30.36
CA ARG A 131 -20.93 -18.46 29.78
C ARG A 131 -22.12 -18.66 28.84
N THR A 132 -23.21 -17.92 29.07
CA THR A 132 -24.44 -18.00 28.26
C THR A 132 -24.51 -16.90 27.20
N LEU A 133 -23.43 -16.14 26.97
CA LEU A 133 -23.41 -15.03 26.02
C LEU A 133 -23.60 -15.53 24.58
N THR A 134 -24.64 -15.04 23.89
CA THR A 134 -24.87 -15.35 22.49
C THR A 134 -24.27 -14.29 21.56
N VAL A 135 -24.10 -14.64 20.28
CA VAL A 135 -23.64 -13.69 19.24
C VAL A 135 -24.65 -12.54 19.06
N ALA A 136 -25.94 -12.80 19.22
CA ALA A 136 -26.98 -11.79 19.15
C ALA A 136 -26.84 -10.76 20.28
N ASP A 137 -26.58 -11.22 21.51
CA ASP A 137 -26.37 -10.34 22.67
C ASP A 137 -25.11 -9.47 22.51
N ALA A 138 -24.05 -10.04 21.93
CA ALA A 138 -22.82 -9.31 21.63
C ALA A 138 -23.03 -8.24 20.54
N GLY A 139 -23.83 -8.53 19.51
CA GLY A 139 -24.15 -7.59 18.44
C GLY A 139 -25.10 -6.46 18.85
N ALA A 140 -25.87 -6.65 19.93
CA ALA A 140 -26.75 -5.64 20.50
C ALA A 140 -26.05 -4.67 21.48
N LEU A 141 -24.79 -4.94 21.85
CA LEU A 141 -24.05 -4.13 22.81
C LEU A 141 -23.75 -2.73 22.26
N ARG A 142 -24.04 -1.68 23.04
CA ARG A 142 -23.75 -0.28 22.70
C ARG A 142 -23.09 0.41 23.89
N ASP A 143 -22.25 1.41 23.61
CA ASP A 143 -21.53 2.17 24.62
C ASP A 143 -21.41 3.65 24.24
N PRO A 144 -22.23 4.53 24.84
CA PRO A 144 -22.21 5.95 24.50
C PRO A 144 -20.90 6.64 24.89
N GLU A 145 -20.18 6.16 25.91
CA GLU A 145 -18.90 6.76 26.30
C GLU A 145 -17.81 6.51 25.26
N TRP A 146 -17.78 5.29 24.69
CA TRP A 146 -16.85 4.94 23.64
C TRP A 146 -17.18 5.68 22.35
N GLU A 147 -18.46 5.74 21.98
CA GLU A 147 -18.92 6.50 20.81
C GLU A 147 -18.53 7.98 20.93
N ALA A 148 -18.75 8.61 22.09
CA ALA A 148 -18.38 10.01 22.30
C ALA A 148 -16.86 10.24 22.22
N ARG A 149 -16.06 9.34 22.79
CA ARG A 149 -14.58 9.46 22.78
C ARG A 149 -14.02 9.28 21.36
N GLU A 150 -14.53 8.31 20.62
CA GLU A 150 -14.04 7.96 19.28
C GLU A 150 -14.72 8.74 18.14
N ALA A 151 -15.81 9.48 18.42
CA ALA A 151 -16.57 10.20 17.40
C ALA A 151 -15.69 11.11 16.54
N SER A 152 -14.79 11.88 17.16
CA SER A 152 -13.90 12.81 16.44
C SER A 152 -12.96 12.08 15.46
N TYR A 153 -12.42 10.93 15.87
CA TYR A 153 -11.59 10.08 15.03
C TYR A 153 -12.41 9.46 13.89
N GLN A 154 -13.57 8.90 14.21
CA GLN A 154 -14.45 8.25 13.24
C GLN A 154 -14.94 9.24 12.18
N ASP A 155 -15.37 10.44 12.58
CA ASP A 155 -15.83 11.49 11.67
C ASP A 155 -14.71 11.95 10.74
N ALA A 156 -13.49 12.14 11.27
CA ALA A 156 -12.33 12.51 10.46
C ALA A 156 -11.94 11.42 9.45
N ALA A 157 -11.89 10.16 9.89
CA ALA A 157 -11.57 9.03 9.02
C ALA A 157 -12.61 8.83 7.91
N ILE A 158 -13.89 8.97 8.24
CA ILE A 158 -14.98 8.88 7.25
C ILE A 158 -14.92 10.04 6.26
N ALA A 159 -14.62 11.25 6.73
CA ALA A 159 -14.45 12.40 5.85
C ALA A 159 -13.33 12.16 4.83
N GLU A 160 -12.24 11.54 5.26
CA GLU A 160 -11.14 11.15 4.39
C GLU A 160 -11.53 10.07 3.38
N VAL A 161 -12.12 8.95 3.83
CA VAL A 161 -12.61 7.89 2.93
C VAL A 161 -13.59 8.47 1.91
N ASN A 162 -14.50 9.35 2.34
CA ASN A 162 -15.43 10.02 1.45
C ASN A 162 -14.74 10.98 0.48
N SER A 163 -13.59 11.55 0.82
CA SER A 163 -12.78 12.34 -0.12
C SER A 163 -12.22 11.45 -1.24
N LEU A 164 -11.77 10.24 -0.92
CA LEU A 164 -11.31 9.24 -1.90
C LEU A 164 -12.47 8.74 -2.77
N VAL A 165 -13.64 8.47 -2.18
CA VAL A 165 -14.85 8.09 -2.94
C VAL A 165 -15.21 9.17 -3.96
N ARG A 166 -15.12 10.46 -3.59
CA ARG A 166 -15.40 11.57 -4.52
C ARG A 166 -14.38 11.61 -5.67
N ARG A 167 -13.09 11.39 -5.39
CA ARG A 167 -12.03 11.31 -6.41
C ARG A 167 -12.26 10.14 -7.36
N TYR A 168 -12.54 8.96 -6.81
CA TYR A 168 -12.86 7.75 -7.56
C TYR A 168 -14.09 7.97 -8.46
N ASN A 169 -15.20 8.45 -7.90
CA ASN A 169 -16.43 8.69 -8.65
C ASN A 169 -16.29 9.74 -9.76
N GLY A 170 -15.31 10.65 -9.64
CA GLY A 170 -15.01 11.64 -10.66
C GLY A 170 -14.43 11.02 -11.95
N VAL A 171 -13.64 9.95 -11.83
CA VAL A 171 -13.04 9.26 -12.98
C VAL A 171 -13.75 7.96 -13.36
N ALA A 172 -14.56 7.40 -12.46
CA ALA A 172 -15.20 6.11 -12.66
C ALA A 172 -16.42 6.20 -13.60
N PRO A 173 -16.60 5.21 -14.51
CA PRO A 173 -17.83 5.04 -15.27
C PRO A 173 -19.05 4.92 -14.36
N TYR A 174 -20.22 5.38 -14.83
CA TYR A 174 -21.46 5.41 -14.04
C TYR A 174 -21.80 4.07 -13.36
N ALA A 175 -21.55 2.94 -14.02
CA ALA A 175 -21.86 1.61 -13.51
C ALA A 175 -21.07 1.20 -12.26
N VAL A 176 -19.89 1.79 -12.02
CA VAL A 176 -18.97 1.35 -10.94
C VAL A 176 -18.87 2.38 -9.81
N ARG A 177 -19.61 3.50 -9.88
CA ARG A 177 -19.59 4.53 -8.85
C ARG A 177 -20.02 3.99 -7.49
N ARG A 178 -19.37 4.47 -6.43
CA ARG A 178 -19.58 4.04 -5.04
C ARG A 178 -20.38 5.09 -4.25
N PRO A 179 -21.28 4.69 -3.34
CA PRO A 179 -21.94 5.62 -2.43
C PRO A 179 -20.96 6.14 -1.37
N LEU A 180 -21.31 7.27 -0.76
CA LEU A 180 -20.57 7.80 0.39
C LEU A 180 -20.82 6.93 1.64
N HIS A 181 -19.80 6.82 2.47
CA HIS A 181 -19.85 6.16 3.77
C HIS A 181 -20.46 7.09 4.82
N LEU A 182 -21.30 6.52 5.67
CA LEU A 182 -21.94 7.19 6.80
C LEU A 182 -21.45 6.54 8.09
N ARG A 183 -21.21 7.36 9.12
CA ARG A 183 -20.71 6.88 10.42
C ARG A 183 -21.62 5.83 11.02
N ASP A 184 -22.91 6.12 11.10
CA ASP A 184 -23.86 5.25 11.78
C ASP A 184 -23.93 3.88 11.10
N LYS A 185 -23.84 3.84 9.77
CA LYS A 185 -23.82 2.58 9.01
C LYS A 185 -22.53 1.78 9.23
N GLU A 186 -21.38 2.43 9.30
CA GLU A 186 -20.11 1.75 9.57
C GLU A 186 -20.03 1.26 11.02
N LEU A 187 -20.64 1.98 11.98
CA LEU A 187 -20.80 1.53 13.36
C LEU A 187 -21.72 0.30 13.46
N GLU A 188 -22.90 0.34 12.85
CA GLU A 188 -23.81 -0.81 12.80
C GLU A 188 -23.14 -2.06 12.20
N ARG A 189 -22.36 -1.85 11.13
CA ARG A 189 -21.56 -2.91 10.51
C ARG A 189 -20.50 -3.43 11.47
N ALA A 190 -19.76 -2.54 12.14
CA ALA A 190 -18.74 -2.93 13.11
C ALA A 190 -19.33 -3.73 14.28
N TYR A 191 -20.50 -3.36 14.80
CA TYR A 191 -21.18 -4.12 15.86
C TYR A 191 -21.57 -5.52 15.42
N ARG A 192 -22.07 -5.68 14.19
CA ARG A 192 -22.44 -7.00 13.65
C ARG A 192 -21.21 -7.88 13.42
N GLU A 193 -20.16 -7.34 12.80
CA GLU A 193 -18.95 -8.11 12.45
C GLU A 193 -18.06 -8.42 13.66
N SER A 194 -18.11 -7.61 14.71
CA SER A 194 -17.34 -7.84 15.94
C SER A 194 -17.98 -8.85 16.88
N ALA A 195 -19.29 -9.12 16.76
CA ALA A 195 -20.04 -9.96 17.68
C ALA A 195 -19.40 -11.34 17.89
N GLU A 196 -19.01 -12.02 16.80
CA GLU A 196 -18.34 -13.31 16.86
C GLU A 196 -16.97 -13.24 17.55
N LYS A 197 -16.18 -12.20 17.22
CA LYS A 197 -14.86 -11.98 17.84
C LYS A 197 -14.98 -11.70 19.33
N ILE A 198 -16.01 -10.97 19.76
CA ILE A 198 -16.27 -10.66 21.17
C ILE A 198 -16.61 -11.93 21.94
N VAL A 199 -17.53 -12.77 21.43
CA VAL A 199 -17.91 -14.03 22.10
C VAL A 199 -16.67 -14.92 22.26
N LYS A 200 -15.88 -15.09 21.20
CA LYS A 200 -14.64 -15.87 21.25
C LYS A 200 -13.65 -15.31 22.26
N GLY A 201 -13.39 -13.99 22.24
CA GLY A 201 -12.45 -13.34 23.15
C GLY A 201 -12.90 -13.38 24.63
N VAL A 202 -14.21 -13.36 24.90
CA VAL A 202 -14.76 -13.56 26.24
C VAL A 202 -14.55 -15.00 26.70
N GLN A 203 -14.83 -15.99 25.86
CA GLN A 203 -14.63 -17.41 26.17
C GLN A 203 -13.17 -17.74 26.46
N GLU A 204 -12.23 -17.17 25.68
CA GLU A 204 -10.79 -17.30 25.92
C GLU A 204 -10.41 -16.75 27.30
N ARG A 205 -10.88 -15.56 27.69
CA ARG A 205 -10.62 -15.00 29.03
C ARG A 205 -11.25 -15.79 30.18
N LEU A 206 -12.40 -16.42 29.94
CA LEU A 206 -13.01 -17.33 30.92
C LEU A 206 -12.16 -18.59 31.10
N ARG A 207 -11.62 -19.13 29.99
CA ARG A 207 -10.75 -20.31 30.01
C ARG A 207 -9.44 -20.03 30.75
N ASP A 208 -8.86 -18.86 30.54
CA ASP A 208 -7.57 -18.47 31.12
C ASP A 208 -7.68 -18.09 32.61
N GLY A 209 -8.88 -18.13 33.21
CA GLY A 209 -9.08 -17.80 34.62
C GLY A 209 -8.80 -16.34 34.98
N ALA A 210 -8.54 -15.48 33.99
CA ALA A 210 -8.19 -14.07 34.16
C ALA A 210 -9.31 -13.21 34.77
N LEU A 211 -10.49 -13.79 35.02
CA LEU A 211 -11.59 -13.14 35.72
C LEU A 211 -11.52 -13.30 37.25
N ASP A 212 -10.68 -14.20 37.77
CA ASP A 212 -10.51 -14.45 39.20
C ASP A 212 -9.34 -13.64 39.81
N THR A 213 -8.44 -13.10 38.97
CA THR A 213 -7.26 -12.32 39.36
C THR A 213 -7.49 -10.79 39.34
N GLY A 214 -8.73 -10.36 39.51
CA GLY A 214 -9.18 -8.95 39.45
C GLY A 214 -8.79 -8.06 40.64
N LEU A 215 -7.55 -8.15 41.16
CA LEU A 215 -7.02 -7.23 42.19
C LEU A 215 -5.60 -6.71 41.90
N ALA A 216 -4.95 -7.04 40.79
CA ALA A 216 -3.52 -6.71 40.59
C ALA A 216 -3.14 -6.05 39.24
N ALA A 217 -4.08 -5.44 38.50
CA ALA A 217 -3.75 -4.70 37.28
C ALA A 217 -4.39 -3.30 37.24
N GLY A 218 -4.28 -2.58 38.36
CA GLY A 218 -4.40 -1.12 38.41
C GLY A 218 -3.00 -0.52 38.45
N GLY A 219 -2.54 0.07 37.36
CA GLY A 219 -1.19 0.65 37.29
C GLY A 219 -0.72 0.97 35.88
N TYR A 220 -1.49 1.74 35.12
CA TYR A 220 -0.90 2.61 34.10
C TYR A 220 -1.30 4.03 34.50
N GLY A 221 -0.34 4.71 35.12
CA GLY A 221 -0.50 6.06 35.62
C GLY A 221 -0.72 7.04 34.49
N ASP A 222 -1.72 7.89 34.68
CA ASP A 222 -1.84 9.17 34.01
C ASP A 222 -0.66 10.06 34.45
N GLU A 223 0.30 10.31 33.56
CA GLU A 223 1.27 11.39 33.75
C GLU A 223 0.67 12.70 33.23
N GLU A 224 -0.08 13.35 34.13
CA GLU A 224 -0.37 14.77 34.07
C GLU A 224 0.93 15.55 34.36
N SER A 225 1.59 16.05 33.32
CA SER A 225 2.69 17.01 33.47
C SER A 225 2.14 18.44 33.39
N THR A 226 1.82 18.97 34.57
CA THR A 226 1.80 20.41 34.80
C THR A 226 3.22 20.97 34.64
N ALA A 227 3.47 21.77 33.61
CA ALA A 227 4.66 22.61 33.51
C ALA A 227 4.23 24.07 33.27
N GLY A 228 4.61 24.91 34.22
CA GLY A 228 4.17 26.29 34.36
C GLY A 228 4.74 27.27 33.34
N ALA A 229 4.19 28.47 33.46
CA ALA A 229 4.39 29.64 32.63
C ALA A 229 5.84 30.16 32.56
N GLY A 230 6.19 30.70 31.39
CA GLY A 230 7.37 31.54 31.16
C GLY A 230 7.22 32.34 29.86
N THR A 231 6.85 33.61 29.97
CA THR A 231 6.70 34.59 28.89
C THR A 231 8.06 35.08 28.35
N ARG A 232 8.24 35.20 27.02
CA ARG A 232 8.61 36.44 26.27
C ARG A 232 9.06 36.22 24.80
N HIS A 233 8.25 36.82 23.91
CA HIS A 233 8.60 37.77 22.83
C HIS A 233 9.37 37.32 21.56
N GLY A 234 8.71 37.51 20.40
CA GLY A 234 9.33 38.09 19.19
C GLY A 234 9.36 37.23 17.90
N GLY A 235 8.65 37.68 16.85
CA GLY A 235 9.11 37.55 15.47
C GLY A 235 8.36 36.62 14.50
N SER A 236 7.62 37.24 13.58
CA SER A 236 7.43 36.96 12.14
C SER A 236 7.44 35.53 11.55
N GLU A 237 6.37 35.28 10.79
CA GLU A 237 6.33 34.64 9.47
C GLU A 237 6.66 33.15 9.27
N ASP A 238 5.75 32.53 8.51
CA ASP A 238 5.90 31.31 7.71
C ASP A 238 6.33 30.01 8.42
N LYS A 239 5.31 29.15 8.66
CA LYS A 239 5.40 27.70 8.37
C LYS A 239 4.03 27.00 8.42
N LEU A 240 3.24 27.24 7.37
CA LEU A 240 2.28 26.26 6.86
C LEU A 240 3.06 25.11 6.20
N LYS A 241 3.53 24.13 6.97
CA LYS A 241 3.88 22.76 6.52
C LYS A 241 4.35 21.93 7.70
N GLY A 242 3.49 21.01 8.14
CA GLY A 242 3.83 20.06 9.19
C GLY A 242 2.61 19.38 9.82
N ARG A 243 1.53 19.14 9.06
CA ARG A 243 0.51 18.20 9.51
C ARG A 243 1.06 16.81 9.28
N ILE A 244 1.68 16.25 10.32
CA ILE A 244 1.95 14.81 10.42
C ILE A 244 0.62 14.12 10.15
N GLY A 245 0.54 13.37 9.06
CA GLY A 245 -0.68 12.69 8.68
C GLY A 245 -1.01 11.66 9.75
N LEU A 246 -2.28 11.53 10.11
CA LEU A 246 -2.77 10.41 10.93
C LEU A 246 -2.26 9.05 10.38
N TRP A 247 -2.04 8.97 9.07
CA TRP A 247 -1.42 7.86 8.34
C TRP A 247 0.04 7.58 8.65
N ASP A 248 0.83 8.57 9.04
CA ASP A 248 2.21 8.36 9.50
C ASP A 248 2.23 7.68 10.87
N VAL A 249 1.24 7.99 11.73
CA VAL A 249 1.06 7.34 13.03
C VAL A 249 0.61 5.89 12.86
N VAL A 250 -0.32 5.63 11.92
CA VAL A 250 -0.79 4.27 11.62
C VAL A 250 0.30 3.43 10.94
N ARG A 251 1.13 4.01 10.04
CA ARG A 251 2.29 3.31 9.45
C ARG A 251 3.38 3.03 10.49
N GLY A 252 3.67 3.97 11.38
CA GLY A 252 4.66 3.80 12.44
C GLY A 252 4.31 2.65 13.40
N TRP A 253 3.02 2.42 13.66
CA TRP A 253 2.54 1.31 14.48
C TRP A 253 2.74 -0.07 13.82
N PHE A 254 2.67 -0.16 12.49
CA PHE A 254 2.87 -1.41 11.74
C PHE A 254 4.33 -1.76 11.46
N SER A 255 5.27 -0.80 11.50
CA SER A 255 6.71 -1.09 11.36
C SER A 255 7.37 -1.69 12.60
N GLY A 256 6.67 -1.75 13.74
CA GLY A 256 7.23 -2.17 15.03
C GLY A 256 7.10 -3.66 15.39
N SER A 257 6.54 -4.52 14.54
CA SER A 257 6.27 -5.94 14.89
C SER A 257 7.18 -6.98 14.21
N ARG A 258 8.38 -6.61 13.78
CA ARG A 258 9.42 -7.58 13.37
C ARG A 258 10.78 -7.21 13.95
N THR A 259 11.01 -7.64 15.18
CA THR A 259 12.32 -8.05 15.70
C THR A 259 12.09 -9.13 16.74
#